data_AF-A0A7S1QRU3-F1
#
_entry.id   AF-A0A7S1QRU3-F1
#
_cell.length_a   1.000
_cell.length_b   1.000
_cell.length_c   1.000
_cell.angle_alpha   90.00
_cell.angle_beta   90.00
_cell.angle_gamma   90.00
#
_symmetry.space_group_name_H-M   'P 1'
#
loop_
_entity.id
_entity.type
_entity.pdbx_description
1 polymer ?
#
loop_
_entity_poly.entity_id
_entity_poly.type
_entity_poly.pdbx_seq_one_letter_code
_entity_poly.pdbx_strand_id
1 'polypeptide(L)'
;CDCLVAEELLALVRPKVLVVEMAFHYPPPFQFSAQHDAELSAGWLRGYDVHKFNPSTGCSLSYALRRFRPHGFHLLRLTHLDAVFVHQSLSPIVESALGARLPQDEFACYRQSHLWVQMPIEYVREW
;
A
#
# COMPACT_ATOMS: atom_id res chain seq x y z
N CYS A 1 -8.72 4.21 -5.96
CA CYS A 1 -7.81 3.57 -4.99
C CYS A 1 -7.09 4.64 -4.16
N ASP A 2 -6.82 4.32 -2.89
CA ASP A 2 -6.11 5.11 -1.89
C ASP A 2 -4.79 5.69 -2.37
N CYS A 3 -4.00 4.96 -3.17
CA CYS A 3 -2.77 5.50 -3.75
C CYS A 3 -2.99 6.76 -4.58
N LEU A 4 -4.02 6.79 -5.42
CA LEU A 4 -4.34 7.95 -6.26
C LEU A 4 -4.84 9.12 -5.41
N VAL A 5 -5.69 8.83 -4.41
CA VAL A 5 -6.17 9.86 -3.48
C VAL A 5 -5.00 10.47 -2.70
N ALA A 6 -4.10 9.63 -2.19
CA ALA A 6 -2.91 10.08 -1.48
C ALA A 6 -2.02 10.93 -2.38
N GLU A 7 -1.79 10.53 -3.63
CA GLU A 7 -0.99 11.31 -4.58
C GLU A 7 -1.60 12.68 -4.90
N GLU A 8 -2.90 12.75 -5.16
CA GLU A 8 -3.59 14.03 -5.36
C GLU A 8 -3.47 14.92 -4.11
N LEU A 9 -3.57 14.34 -2.92
CA LEU A 9 -3.36 15.07 -1.67
C LEU A 9 -1.92 15.56 -1.51
N LEU A 10 -0.91 14.83 -1.99
CA LEU A 10 0.50 15.26 -1.94
C LEU A 10 0.76 16.51 -2.80
N ALA A 11 -0.12 16.85 -3.75
CA ALA A 11 -0.05 18.12 -4.48
C ALA A 11 -0.50 19.31 -3.61
N LEU A 12 -1.33 19.07 -2.59
CA LEU A 12 -1.95 20.10 -1.76
C LEU A 12 -1.30 20.23 -0.38
N VAL A 13 -0.85 19.10 0.17
CA VAL A 13 -0.26 19.01 1.51
C VAL A 13 1.09 18.32 1.46
N ARG A 14 1.92 18.56 2.48
CA ARG A 14 3.26 17.98 2.60
C ARG A 14 3.37 17.12 3.88
N PRO A 15 2.69 15.97 3.93
CA PRO A 15 2.77 15.10 5.09
C PRO A 15 4.20 14.60 5.28
N LYS A 16 4.53 14.20 6.50
CA LYS A 16 5.84 13.60 6.81
C LYS A 16 5.80 12.07 6.87
N VAL A 17 4.60 11.52 7.06
CA VAL A 17 4.32 10.09 7.10
C VAL A 17 3.05 9.85 6.30
N LEU A 18 3.07 8.79 5.48
CA LEU A 18 1.89 8.26 4.82
C LEU A 18 1.63 6.85 5.36
N VAL A 19 0.39 6.55 5.66
CA VAL A 19 -0.09 5.21 5.94
C VAL A 19 -1.18 4.94 4.92
N VAL A 20 -0.96 3.94 4.06
CA VAL A 20 -1.85 3.66 2.94
C VAL A 20 -2.17 2.18 2.93
N GLU A 21 -3.45 1.83 2.83
CA GLU A 21 -3.92 0.46 2.71
C GLU A 21 -3.44 -0.14 1.39
N MET A 22 -2.90 -1.36 1.44
CA MET A 22 -2.28 -2.03 0.30
C MET A 22 -3.05 -3.29 -0.12
N ALA A 23 -3.13 -3.48 -1.44
CA ALA A 23 -3.60 -4.69 -2.09
C ALA A 23 -2.47 -5.73 -2.14
N PHE A 24 -2.27 -6.45 -1.04
CA PHE A 24 -1.12 -7.34 -0.90
C PHE A 24 -1.19 -8.65 -1.70
N HIS A 25 -2.30 -8.97 -2.35
CA HIS A 25 -2.39 -10.10 -3.27
C HIS A 25 -1.63 -9.88 -4.59
N TYR A 26 -1.13 -8.67 -4.83
CA TYR A 26 -0.23 -8.36 -5.94
C TYR A 26 1.22 -8.22 -5.42
N PRO A 27 2.07 -9.25 -5.56
CA PRO A 27 3.44 -9.19 -5.08
C PRO A 27 4.29 -8.19 -5.88
N PRO A 28 5.35 -7.62 -5.29
CA PRO A 28 6.38 -6.94 -6.07
C PRO A 28 6.97 -7.84 -7.18
N PRO A 29 7.31 -7.30 -8.37
CA PRO A 29 7.26 -5.89 -8.76
C PRO A 29 5.96 -5.48 -9.47
N PHE A 30 4.87 -6.26 -9.35
CA PHE A 30 3.63 -5.96 -10.08
C PHE A 30 3.04 -4.62 -9.62
N GLN A 31 2.72 -3.77 -10.60
CA GLN A 31 2.14 -2.45 -10.37
C GLN A 31 0.65 -2.48 -10.69
N PHE A 32 -0.18 -2.53 -9.65
CA PHE A 32 -1.63 -2.57 -9.75
C PHE A 32 -2.25 -1.39 -9.00
N SER A 33 -3.33 -0.84 -9.54
CA SER A 33 -4.20 0.11 -8.85
C SER A 33 -5.61 0.02 -9.41
N ALA A 34 -6.58 -0.28 -8.56
CA ALA A 34 -7.99 -0.20 -8.93
C ALA A 34 -8.44 1.26 -9.01
N GLN A 35 -8.79 1.69 -10.22
CA GLN A 35 -9.36 3.01 -10.42
C GLN A 35 -10.81 3.05 -9.92
N HIS A 36 -11.24 4.23 -9.48
CA HIS A 36 -12.64 4.44 -9.13
C HIS A 36 -13.48 4.38 -10.40
N ASP A 37 -14.56 3.60 -10.34
CA ASP A 37 -15.58 3.54 -11.37
C ASP A 37 -16.94 3.81 -10.70
N ALA A 38 -17.68 4.80 -11.17
CA ALA A 38 -18.89 5.29 -10.51
C ALA A 38 -20.00 4.21 -10.46
N GLU A 39 -20.11 3.37 -11.50
CA GLU A 39 -21.14 2.34 -11.62
C GLU A 39 -20.81 1.14 -10.73
N LEU A 40 -19.56 0.67 -10.76
CA LEU A 40 -19.09 -0.44 -9.92
C LEU A 40 -19.07 -0.03 -8.43
N SER A 41 -18.70 1.21 -8.13
CA SER A 41 -18.65 1.73 -6.76
C SER A 41 -20.03 1.92 -6.14
N ALA A 42 -21.08 2.13 -6.93
CA ALA A 42 -22.45 2.16 -6.41
C ALA A 42 -22.87 0.82 -5.80
N GLY A 43 -22.26 -0.30 -6.23
CA GLY A 43 -22.41 -1.60 -5.58
C GLY A 43 -21.79 -1.61 -4.18
N TRP A 44 -20.58 -1.07 -4.04
CA TRP A 44 -19.84 -0.99 -2.77
C TRP A 44 -20.60 -0.19 -1.71
N LEU A 45 -21.22 0.95 -2.09
CA LEU A 45 -22.02 1.79 -1.20
C LEU A 45 -23.32 1.13 -0.71
N ARG A 46 -23.87 0.18 -1.45
CA ARG A 46 -25.13 -0.52 -1.10
C ARG A 46 -24.91 -1.72 -0.18
N GLY A 47 -23.71 -2.28 -0.18
CA GLY A 47 -23.32 -3.40 0.68
C GLY A 47 -21.97 -3.96 0.26
N TYR A 48 -21.07 -4.14 1.23
CA TYR A 48 -19.76 -4.72 0.98
C TYR A 48 -19.85 -6.23 0.72
N ASP A 49 -19.49 -6.65 -0.49
CA ASP A 49 -19.30 -8.06 -0.85
C ASP A 49 -17.80 -8.39 -0.88
N VAL A 50 -17.35 -9.13 0.14
CA VAL A 50 -15.94 -9.51 0.30
C VAL A 50 -15.41 -10.33 -0.87
N HIS A 51 -16.22 -11.18 -1.50
CA HIS A 51 -15.78 -12.02 -2.61
C HIS A 51 -15.60 -11.20 -3.90
N LYS A 52 -16.42 -10.16 -4.07
CA LYS A 52 -16.38 -9.30 -5.24
C LYS A 52 -15.30 -8.22 -5.15
N PHE A 53 -15.13 -7.61 -3.98
CA PHE A 53 -14.32 -6.40 -3.86
C PHE A 53 -12.91 -6.67 -3.32
N ASN A 54 -12.75 -7.59 -2.36
CA ASN A 54 -11.47 -7.80 -1.67
C ASN A 54 -10.30 -8.21 -2.60
N PRO A 55 -10.44 -9.10 -3.61
CA PRO A 55 -9.30 -9.55 -4.40
C PRO A 55 -8.84 -8.54 -5.47
N SER A 56 -9.41 -7.34 -5.54
CA SER A 56 -8.97 -6.32 -6.51
C SER A 56 -9.08 -4.88 -6.02
N THR A 57 -9.49 -4.62 -4.78
CA THR A 57 -9.49 -3.26 -4.22
C THR A 57 -8.08 -2.81 -3.83
N GLY A 58 -7.84 -1.51 -3.89
CA GLY A 58 -6.59 -0.89 -3.47
C GLY A 58 -5.52 -0.80 -4.57
N CYS A 59 -4.26 -0.66 -4.14
CA CYS A 59 -3.06 -0.60 -4.98
C CYS A 59 -1.98 -1.52 -4.44
N SER A 60 -1.15 -2.06 -5.34
CA SER A 60 0.01 -2.86 -4.93
C SER A 60 1.13 -1.99 -4.35
N LEU A 61 2.01 -2.61 -3.56
CA LEU A 61 3.15 -1.93 -2.95
C LEU A 61 4.08 -1.27 -3.99
N SER A 62 4.40 -1.99 -5.07
CA SER A 62 5.28 -1.45 -6.11
C SER A 62 4.64 -0.30 -6.87
N TYR A 63 3.31 -0.31 -7.02
CA TYR A 63 2.58 0.85 -7.57
C TYR A 63 2.72 2.06 -6.63
N ALA A 64 2.42 1.88 -5.34
CA ALA A 64 2.53 2.93 -4.32
C ALA A 64 3.94 3.55 -4.29
N LEU A 65 4.99 2.71 -4.23
CA LEU A 65 6.38 3.14 -4.25
C LEU A 65 6.72 3.99 -5.47
N ARG A 66 6.27 3.56 -6.66
CA ARG A 66 6.49 4.32 -7.90
C ARG A 66 5.83 5.70 -7.86
N ARG A 67 4.62 5.81 -7.30
CA ARG A 67 3.90 7.09 -7.21
C ARG A 67 4.46 8.00 -6.12
N PHE A 68 4.88 7.48 -4.97
CA PHE A 68 5.28 8.31 -3.83
C PHE A 68 6.77 8.68 -3.83
N ARG A 69 7.64 7.90 -4.48
CA ARG A 69 9.09 8.18 -4.54
C ARG A 69 9.43 9.57 -5.13
N PRO A 70 8.78 10.05 -6.22
CA PRO A 70 8.99 11.41 -6.72
C PRO A 70 8.68 12.52 -5.69
N HIS A 71 7.83 12.24 -4.70
CA HIS A 71 7.48 13.16 -3.61
C HIS A 71 8.41 13.00 -2.39
N GLY A 72 9.50 12.23 -2.51
CA GLY A 72 10.51 12.06 -1.47
C GLY A 72 10.09 11.09 -0.36
N PHE A 73 9.14 10.19 -0.60
CA PHE A 73 8.74 9.17 0.37
C PHE A 73 9.48 7.86 0.17
N HIS A 74 9.94 7.27 1.27
CA HIS A 74 10.60 5.98 1.36
C HIS A 74 9.72 5.00 2.13
N LEU A 75 9.70 3.73 1.71
CA LEU A 75 9.08 2.66 2.49
C LEU A 75 9.85 2.46 3.79
N LEU A 76 9.12 2.48 4.91
CA LEU A 76 9.64 2.17 6.23
C LEU A 76 9.29 0.75 6.67
N ARG A 77 8.06 0.30 6.44
CA ARG A 77 7.62 -1.06 6.79
C ARG A 77 6.26 -1.35 6.20
N LEU A 78 5.93 -2.64 6.20
CA LEU A 78 4.55 -3.10 6.07
C LEU A 78 3.99 -3.40 7.47
N THR A 79 2.68 -3.25 7.57
CA THR A 79 1.87 -3.69 8.70
C THR A 79 0.86 -4.71 8.19
N HIS A 80 -0.21 -5.00 8.95
CA HIS A 80 -1.19 -6.02 8.57
C HIS A 80 -1.86 -5.71 7.22
N LEU A 81 -2.36 -4.48 7.05
CA LEU A 81 -3.07 -4.04 5.84
C LEU A 81 -2.43 -2.81 5.18
N ASP A 82 -1.50 -2.14 5.87
CA ASP A 82 -0.97 -0.86 5.40
C ASP A 82 0.53 -0.90 5.12
N ALA A 83 0.95 -0.08 4.15
CA ALA A 83 2.33 0.33 4.00
C ALA A 83 2.55 1.68 4.68
N VAL A 84 3.63 1.77 5.46
CA VAL A 84 4.07 3.01 6.10
C VAL A 84 5.22 3.59 5.29
N PHE A 85 5.02 4.80 4.77
CA PHE A 85 6.03 5.57 4.08
C PHE A 85 6.42 6.79 4.91
N VAL A 86 7.70 7.14 4.88
CA VAL A 86 8.23 8.31 5.57
C VAL A 86 8.92 9.23 4.57
N HIS A 87 8.71 10.53 4.72
CA HIS A 87 9.39 11.52 3.90
C HIS A 87 10.89 11.52 4.24
N GLN A 88 11.76 11.64 3.24
CA GLN A 88 13.22 11.58 3.35
C GLN A 88 13.81 12.57 4.36
N SER A 89 13.12 13.67 4.65
CA SER A 89 13.53 14.62 5.69
C SER A 89 13.51 14.03 7.11
N LEU A 90 12.78 12.92 7.32
CA LEU A 90 12.74 12.21 8.58
C LEU A 90 13.72 11.05 8.64
N SER A 91 14.43 10.71 7.55
CA SER A 91 15.29 9.53 7.52
C SER A 91 16.29 9.49 8.69
N PRO A 92 17.06 10.56 8.99
CA PRO A 92 18.04 10.49 10.08
C PRO A 92 17.41 10.18 11.45
N ILE A 93 16.22 10.72 11.70
CA ILE A 93 15.48 10.52 12.96
C ILE A 93 14.97 9.07 13.03
N VAL A 94 14.35 8.59 11.95
CA VAL A 94 13.77 7.25 11.88
C VAL A 94 14.87 6.18 11.93
N GLU A 95 15.97 6.37 11.20
CA GLU A 95 17.10 5.45 11.19
C GLU A 95 17.77 5.37 12.57
N SER A 96 17.94 6.50 13.25
CA SER A 96 18.49 6.53 14.61
C SER A 96 17.54 5.93 15.65
N ALA A 97 16.24 6.21 15.56
CA ALA A 97 15.27 5.81 16.59
C ALA A 97 14.86 4.34 16.47
N LEU A 98 14.77 3.81 15.24
CA LEU A 98 14.30 2.45 14.98
C LEU A 98 15.41 1.48 14.57
N GLY A 99 16.64 1.97 14.35
CA GLY A 99 17.76 1.13 13.90
C GLY A 99 17.56 0.54 12.49
N ALA A 100 16.67 1.11 11.68
CA ALA A 100 16.33 0.64 10.34
C ALA A 100 16.85 1.61 9.28
N ARG A 101 17.49 1.16 8.20
CA ARG A 101 17.97 2.04 7.11
C ARG A 101 16.91 2.29 6.04
N LEU A 102 16.77 3.51 5.53
CA LEU A 102 15.78 3.83 4.50
C LEU A 102 16.43 4.01 3.11
N PRO A 103 15.71 3.67 2.02
CA PRO A 103 14.42 2.97 2.00
C PRO A 103 14.58 1.49 2.36
N GLN A 104 13.55 0.89 2.96
CA GLN A 104 13.48 -0.56 3.09
C GLN A 104 13.25 -1.22 1.73
N ASP A 105 13.76 -2.45 1.58
CA ASP A 105 13.56 -3.26 0.39
C ASP A 105 12.12 -3.82 0.34
N GLU A 106 11.42 -3.57 -0.77
CA GLU A 106 10.01 -3.95 -0.91
C GLU A 106 9.81 -5.47 -0.92
N PHE A 107 10.76 -6.23 -1.49
CA PHE A 107 10.68 -7.69 -1.57
C PHE A 107 10.88 -8.32 -0.20
N ALA A 108 11.85 -7.82 0.57
CA ALA A 108 12.09 -8.23 1.94
C ALA A 108 10.89 -7.93 2.84
N CYS A 109 10.35 -6.71 2.75
CA CYS A 109 9.15 -6.30 3.48
C CYS A 109 7.95 -7.18 3.11
N TYR A 110 7.70 -7.39 1.82
CA TYR A 110 6.59 -8.22 1.35
C TYR A 110 6.70 -9.67 1.83
N ARG A 111 7.89 -10.28 1.73
CA ARG A 111 8.14 -11.65 2.20
C ARG A 111 7.96 -11.81 3.71
N GLN A 112 8.23 -10.76 4.48
CA GLN A 112 8.04 -10.76 5.94
C GLN A 112 6.62 -10.37 6.34
N SER A 113 5.79 -9.87 5.41
CA SER A 113 4.41 -9.54 5.70
C SER A 113 3.59 -10.81 5.87
N HIS A 114 2.83 -10.88 6.96
CA HIS A 114 1.80 -11.88 7.11
C HIS A 114 0.56 -11.34 6.41
N LEU A 115 0.18 -11.96 5.28
CA LEU A 115 -1.03 -11.63 4.56
C LEU A 115 -2.24 -12.06 5.40
N TRP A 116 -2.74 -11.17 6.26
CA TRP A 116 -3.86 -11.44 7.17
C TRP A 116 -5.24 -11.20 6.56
N VAL A 117 -5.32 -10.87 5.27
CA VAL A 117 -6.61 -10.76 4.60
C VAL A 117 -7.18 -12.18 4.50
N GLN A 118 -8.40 -12.36 5.03
CA GLN A 118 -9.22 -13.55 4.81
C GLN A 118 -9.54 -13.66 3.32
N MET A 119 -8.56 -14.11 2.55
CA MET A 119 -8.75 -14.58 1.20
C MET A 119 -9.41 -15.95 1.33
N PRO A 120 -10.54 -16.19 0.65
CA PRO A 120 -11.07 -17.53 0.54
C PRO A 120 -9.95 -18.48 0.12
N ILE A 121 -9.90 -19.68 0.70
CA ILE A 121 -8.77 -20.61 0.58
C ILE A 121 -8.46 -20.93 -0.89
N GLU A 122 -9.46 -20.82 -1.77
CA GLU A 122 -9.35 -20.99 -3.22
C GLU A 122 -8.42 -19.97 -3.89
N TYR A 123 -8.17 -18.83 -3.24
CA TYR A 123 -7.30 -17.75 -3.72
C TYR A 123 -5.93 -17.73 -3.05
N VAL A 124 -5.67 -18.58 -2.05
CA VAL A 124 -4.39 -18.69 -1.35
C VAL A 124 -3.58 -19.83 -1.97
N ARG A 125 -2.45 -19.52 -2.60
CA ARG A 125 -1.47 -20.56 -2.99
C ARG A 125 -0.59 -20.90 -1.79
N GLU A 126 -0.51 -22.19 -1.46
CA GLU A 126 0.55 -22.74 -0.61
C GLU A 126 1.90 -22.58 -1.33
N TRP A 127 2.92 -22.11 -0.60
CA TRP A 127 4.31 -21.97 -1.07
C TRP A 127 5.21 -22.92 -0.28
#